data_AF-A0A853BJQ0-F1
#
_entry.id   AF-A0A853BJQ0-F1
#
_cell.length_a   1.000
_cell.length_b   1.000
_cell.length_c   1.000
_cell.angle_alpha   90.00
_cell.angle_beta   90.00
_cell.angle_gamma   90.00
#
_symmetry.space_group_name_H-M   'P 1'
#
loop_
_entity.id
_entity.type
_entity.pdbx_description
1 polymer ?
#
loop_
_entity_poly.entity_id
_entity_poly.type
_entity_poly.pdbx_seq_one_letter_code
_entity_poly.pdbx_strand_id
1 'polypeptide(L)'
;MRRAMGAGAAAGRAAGRHGARAALRAAAAGCAAAVLALAGPGTAAAAARGGAAAEGHAVTRLDVDITVTGEGAVRVREEVTFRLGAPPHRPVRREIPARGRVDGQTRPLGLAGVRVADDAGLGPVAVTATAAAVTVRLGGAGAEGQGPRTVVLHYRYDRLLFPLPDGRPRLEHALWPAGGALPVERVRAEVRAAGGVAAADCRAGAPGAQRPCAARPGGTRARFSAGPLRAGEGLLLGATLPPGAAPVPAGRGVDAPTVLWMVGVGVAVFAILLMLAVAERRSGAARPRTRRALRGFADDEGFDRYR
;
A
#
# COMPACT_ATOMS: atom_id res chain seq x y z
N MET A 1 -24.27 72.96 0.75
CA MET A 1 -23.65 73.23 -0.57
C MET A 1 -23.82 71.97 -1.40
N ARG A 2 -24.87 71.79 -2.22
CA ARG A 2 -25.24 72.43 -3.51
C ARG A 2 -24.19 72.25 -4.63
N ARG A 3 -24.71 71.70 -5.74
CA ARG A 3 -24.27 71.69 -7.15
C ARG A 3 -23.33 70.55 -7.57
N ALA A 4 -23.38 70.02 -8.80
CA ALA A 4 -24.35 70.02 -9.90
C ALA A 4 -23.71 69.20 -11.06
N MET A 5 -24.55 68.52 -11.84
CA MET A 5 -24.51 68.30 -13.30
C MET A 5 -23.20 67.93 -14.02
N GLY A 6 -23.31 66.88 -14.85
CA GLY A 6 -22.45 66.66 -16.02
C GLY A 6 -22.98 65.51 -16.88
N ALA A 7 -23.70 65.86 -17.95
CA ALA A 7 -24.22 64.97 -18.98
C ALA A 7 -23.22 64.81 -20.14
N GLY A 8 -23.42 63.77 -20.96
CA GLY A 8 -22.78 63.56 -22.27
C GLY A 8 -21.92 62.29 -22.28
N ALA A 9 -21.88 61.44 -23.31
CA ALA A 9 -22.51 61.46 -24.61
C ALA A 9 -22.52 60.01 -25.14
N ALA A 10 -23.53 59.68 -25.92
CA ALA A 10 -23.62 58.47 -26.72
C ALA A 10 -22.69 58.55 -27.93
N ALA A 11 -22.06 57.43 -28.30
CA ALA A 11 -21.97 56.91 -29.68
C ALA A 11 -20.83 55.89 -29.78
N GLY A 12 -21.10 54.73 -30.39
CA GLY A 12 -20.06 54.03 -31.11
C GLY A 12 -20.11 52.51 -31.10
N ARG A 13 -20.60 51.99 -32.23
CA ARG A 13 -20.05 50.84 -32.95
C ARG A 13 -20.43 49.45 -32.44
N ALA A 14 -21.59 49.04 -32.96
CA ALA A 14 -21.81 47.71 -33.50
C ALA A 14 -20.75 47.38 -34.57
N ALA A 15 -19.97 46.32 -34.36
CA ALA A 15 -19.28 45.57 -35.41
C ALA A 15 -18.79 44.22 -34.86
N GLY A 16 -19.07 43.13 -35.58
CA GLY A 16 -18.23 41.93 -35.53
C GLY A 16 -18.62 40.82 -34.53
N ARG A 17 -19.83 40.26 -34.63
CA ARG A 17 -20.14 38.95 -34.01
C ARG A 17 -20.81 37.98 -34.99
N HIS A 18 -20.20 37.78 -36.16
CA HIS A 18 -20.64 36.76 -37.12
C HIS A 18 -19.60 35.66 -37.43
N GLY A 19 -18.44 35.63 -36.76
CA GLY A 19 -17.40 34.62 -37.01
C GLY A 19 -17.35 33.41 -36.06
N ALA A 20 -18.11 33.37 -34.96
CA ALA A 20 -17.88 32.38 -33.90
C ALA A 20 -18.88 31.21 -33.85
N ARG A 21 -19.84 31.12 -34.78
CA ARG A 21 -20.91 30.09 -34.73
C ARG A 21 -20.79 28.99 -35.78
N ALA A 22 -19.78 29.05 -36.65
CA ALA A 22 -19.44 27.96 -37.57
C ALA A 22 -18.41 26.97 -37.01
N ALA A 23 -17.68 27.33 -35.94
CA ALA A 23 -16.69 26.43 -35.31
C ALA A 23 -17.27 25.53 -34.20
N LEU A 24 -18.50 25.78 -33.73
CA LEU A 24 -19.08 25.09 -32.56
C LEU A 24 -20.15 24.04 -32.89
N ARG A 25 -20.40 23.76 -34.17
CA ARG A 25 -21.27 22.66 -34.61
C ARG A 25 -20.52 21.44 -35.16
N ALA A 26 -19.21 21.38 -34.92
CA ALA A 26 -18.40 20.17 -35.12
C ALA A 26 -18.01 19.48 -33.79
N ALA A 27 -18.48 19.98 -32.63
CA ALA A 27 -18.06 19.48 -31.30
C ALA A 27 -19.18 18.81 -30.49
N ALA A 28 -20.37 18.60 -31.06
CA ALA A 28 -21.54 18.07 -30.33
C ALA A 28 -22.06 16.72 -30.86
N ALA A 29 -21.25 16.00 -31.64
CA ALA A 29 -21.55 14.65 -32.14
C ALA A 29 -20.38 13.67 -31.91
N GLY A 30 -19.61 13.87 -30.82
CA GLY A 30 -18.36 13.13 -30.61
C GLY A 30 -17.92 12.94 -29.16
N CYS A 31 -18.83 12.91 -28.18
CA CYS A 31 -18.47 12.69 -26.76
C CYS A 31 -19.24 11.54 -26.10
N ALA A 32 -19.73 10.56 -26.87
CA ALA A 32 -20.35 9.33 -26.34
C ALA A 32 -19.54 8.05 -26.64
N ALA A 33 -18.32 8.16 -27.18
CA ALA A 33 -17.52 7.02 -27.64
C ALA A 33 -16.01 7.09 -27.28
N ALA A 34 -15.65 7.68 -26.14
CA ALA A 34 -14.24 7.81 -25.74
C ALA A 34 -13.99 7.55 -24.24
N VAL A 35 -14.57 6.50 -23.67
CA VAL A 35 -14.18 5.97 -22.34
C VAL A 35 -13.91 4.45 -22.39
N LEU A 36 -13.67 3.91 -23.58
CA LEU A 36 -13.46 2.47 -23.85
C LEU A 36 -12.08 2.20 -24.45
N ALA A 37 -11.01 2.76 -23.86
CA ALA A 37 -9.66 2.60 -24.44
C ALA A 37 -8.48 2.63 -23.46
N LEU A 38 -8.64 2.22 -22.20
CA LEU A 38 -7.50 2.08 -21.27
C LEU A 38 -7.54 0.80 -20.41
N ALA A 39 -8.22 -0.25 -20.89
CA ALA A 39 -8.02 -1.60 -20.38
C ALA A 39 -6.83 -2.25 -21.11
N GLY A 40 -5.64 -1.67 -20.96
CA GLY A 40 -4.42 -2.37 -21.31
C GLY A 40 -4.22 -3.50 -20.29
N PRO A 41 -4.00 -4.76 -20.70
CA PRO A 41 -3.51 -5.79 -19.81
C PRO A 41 -2.05 -5.46 -19.46
N GLY A 42 -1.87 -4.48 -18.57
CA GLY A 42 -0.62 -4.18 -17.90
C GLY A 42 -0.35 -5.30 -16.91
N THR A 43 0.04 -6.45 -17.44
CA THR A 43 0.71 -7.50 -16.68
C THR A 43 2.05 -6.94 -16.23
N ALA A 44 2.03 -6.13 -15.18
CA ALA A 44 3.19 -5.87 -14.37
C ALA A 44 3.52 -7.17 -13.62
N ALA A 45 4.01 -8.16 -14.38
CA ALA A 45 4.85 -9.19 -13.85
C ALA A 45 6.14 -8.49 -13.42
N ALA A 46 6.08 -7.86 -12.24
CA ALA A 46 7.25 -7.64 -11.43
C ALA A 46 7.79 -9.04 -11.14
N ALA A 47 8.57 -9.57 -12.09
CA ALA A 47 9.38 -10.75 -11.90
C ALA A 47 10.26 -10.40 -10.70
N ALA A 48 9.83 -10.87 -9.53
CA ALA A 48 10.66 -10.94 -8.36
C ALA A 48 11.91 -11.64 -8.86
N ARG A 49 13.01 -10.89 -9.01
CA ARG A 49 14.33 -11.44 -9.27
C ARG A 49 14.63 -12.27 -8.04
N GLY A 50 14.14 -13.51 -8.04
CA GLY A 50 14.52 -14.53 -7.09
C GLY A 50 16.01 -14.69 -7.32
N GLY A 51 16.81 -14.01 -6.50
CA GLY A 51 18.23 -14.25 -6.46
C GLY A 51 18.37 -15.75 -6.28
N ALA A 52 18.95 -16.43 -7.27
CA ALA A 52 19.21 -17.86 -7.19
C ALA A 52 19.79 -18.11 -5.80
N ALA A 53 19.06 -18.86 -4.98
CA ALA A 53 19.50 -19.21 -3.64
C ALA A 53 20.89 -19.79 -3.82
N ALA A 54 21.90 -19.17 -3.19
CA ALA A 54 23.27 -19.65 -3.30
C ALA A 54 23.26 -21.13 -2.92
N GLU A 55 23.66 -21.99 -3.86
CA GLU A 55 23.44 -23.43 -3.75
C GLU A 55 23.86 -23.94 -2.36
N GLY A 56 22.93 -24.64 -1.69
CA GLY A 56 23.14 -25.19 -0.35
C GLY A 56 22.90 -24.24 0.83
N HIS A 57 22.63 -22.95 0.63
CA HIS A 57 22.28 -22.04 1.73
C HIS A 57 20.81 -22.18 2.12
N ALA A 58 20.55 -22.43 3.41
CA ALA A 58 19.20 -22.56 3.95
C ALA A 58 19.16 -22.15 5.43
N VAL A 59 17.99 -21.76 5.91
CA VAL A 59 17.71 -21.74 7.35
C VAL A 59 17.17 -23.10 7.73
N THR A 60 17.95 -23.89 8.47
CA THR A 60 17.51 -25.22 8.91
C THR A 60 16.54 -25.13 10.08
N ARG A 61 16.67 -24.09 10.91
CA ARG A 61 15.82 -23.86 12.08
C ARG A 61 15.64 -22.36 12.35
N LEU A 62 14.40 -21.96 12.56
CA LEU A 62 14.01 -20.65 13.07
C LEU A 62 13.13 -20.85 14.30
N ASP A 63 13.66 -20.57 15.48
CA ASP A 63 12.88 -20.51 16.72
C ASP A 63 12.66 -19.06 17.13
N VAL A 64 11.42 -18.70 17.47
CA VAL A 64 11.07 -17.34 17.85
C VAL A 64 10.33 -17.31 19.17
N ASP A 65 10.88 -16.61 20.15
CA ASP A 65 10.20 -16.29 21.40
C ASP A 65 9.66 -14.86 21.33
N ILE A 66 8.35 -14.71 21.45
CA ILE A 66 7.64 -13.43 21.45
C ILE A 66 7.03 -13.24 22.84
N THR A 67 7.36 -12.14 23.51
CA THR A 67 6.80 -11.80 24.82
C THR A 67 6.07 -10.48 24.76
N VAL A 68 4.77 -10.51 25.02
CA VAL A 68 3.94 -9.31 25.22
C VAL A 68 4.06 -8.90 26.68
N THR A 69 4.61 -7.73 26.92
CA THR A 69 4.75 -7.14 28.26
C THR A 69 3.41 -6.58 28.74
N GLY A 70 3.26 -6.39 30.06
CA GLY A 70 2.07 -5.74 30.64
C GLY A 70 1.86 -4.29 30.19
N GLU A 71 2.90 -3.65 29.65
CA GLU A 71 2.86 -2.29 29.07
C GLU A 71 2.52 -2.29 27.57
N GLY A 72 2.27 -3.45 26.96
CA GLY A 72 1.92 -3.56 25.54
C GLY A 72 3.10 -3.58 24.57
N ALA A 73 4.33 -3.40 25.06
CA ALA A 73 5.52 -3.63 24.25
C ALA A 73 5.70 -5.12 23.97
N VAL A 74 6.16 -5.45 22.77
CA VAL A 74 6.43 -6.82 22.31
C VAL A 74 7.92 -7.01 22.15
N ARG A 75 8.52 -7.91 22.94
CA ARG A 75 9.93 -8.30 22.84
C ARG A 75 10.03 -9.56 22.00
N VAL A 76 10.99 -9.60 21.09
CA VAL A 76 11.22 -10.75 20.22
C VAL A 76 12.67 -11.19 20.34
N ARG A 77 12.85 -12.50 20.49
CA ARG A 77 14.13 -13.20 20.36
C ARG A 77 13.99 -14.19 19.21
N GLU A 78 14.78 -14.02 18.14
CA GLU A 78 14.88 -15.00 17.06
C GLU A 78 16.20 -15.76 17.19
N GLU A 79 16.15 -17.08 17.17
CA GLU A 79 17.32 -17.95 17.06
C GLU A 79 17.29 -18.63 15.70
N VAL A 80 18.28 -18.30 14.86
CA VAL A 80 18.31 -18.68 13.46
C VAL A 80 19.52 -19.56 13.21
N THR A 81 19.29 -20.82 12.86
CA THR A 81 20.33 -21.75 12.44
C THR A 81 20.39 -21.81 10.91
N PHE A 82 21.52 -21.43 10.36
CA PHE A 82 21.85 -21.48 8.95
C PHE A 82 22.65 -22.73 8.62
N ARG A 83 22.46 -23.27 7.43
CA ARG A 83 23.43 -24.12 6.75
C ARG A 83 24.07 -23.27 5.65
N LEU A 84 25.39 -23.09 5.72
CA LEU A 84 26.14 -22.41 4.67
C LEU A 84 26.55 -23.42 3.59
N GLY A 85 26.40 -23.03 2.32
CA GLY A 85 26.88 -23.81 1.17
C GLY A 85 28.38 -23.70 0.96
N ALA A 86 28.89 -24.16 -0.19
CA ALA A 86 30.31 -24.02 -0.54
C ALA A 86 30.70 -22.54 -0.72
N PRO A 87 31.96 -22.16 -0.38
CA PRO A 87 32.46 -20.82 -0.63
C PRO A 87 32.52 -20.48 -2.14
N PRO A 88 32.47 -19.18 -2.50
CA PRO A 88 32.43 -18.02 -1.62
C PRO A 88 31.04 -17.77 -1.03
N HIS A 89 30.99 -17.52 0.29
CA HIS A 89 29.73 -17.26 0.98
C HIS A 89 29.18 -15.87 0.62
N ARG A 90 27.89 -15.80 0.30
CA ARG A 90 27.17 -14.53 0.19
C ARG A 90 26.68 -14.12 1.58
N PRO A 91 26.71 -12.82 1.94
CA PRO A 91 26.10 -12.35 3.19
C PRO A 91 24.63 -12.75 3.24
N VAL A 92 24.20 -13.32 4.36
CA VAL A 92 22.79 -13.57 4.62
C VAL A 92 22.16 -12.26 5.08
N ARG A 93 21.00 -11.91 4.50
CA ARG A 93 20.28 -10.69 4.84
C ARG A 93 19.01 -11.04 5.60
N ARG A 94 18.85 -10.46 6.80
CA ARG A 94 17.63 -10.51 7.61
C ARG A 94 17.06 -9.10 7.72
N GLU A 95 15.84 -8.90 7.23
CA GLU A 95 15.13 -7.61 7.32
C GLU A 95 14.06 -7.65 8.41
N ILE A 96 14.20 -6.82 9.43
CA ILE A 96 13.24 -6.67 10.53
C ILE A 96 12.38 -5.44 10.22
N PRO A 97 11.08 -5.60 9.89
CA PRO A 97 10.26 -4.49 9.43
C PRO A 97 10.03 -3.48 10.55
N ALA A 98 10.23 -2.19 10.26
CA ALA A 98 9.88 -1.08 11.14
C ALA A 98 8.44 -0.58 10.90
N ARG A 99 7.83 -1.01 9.80
CA ARG A 99 6.45 -0.74 9.39
C ARG A 99 5.76 -2.04 9.00
N GLY A 100 4.46 -2.14 9.28
CA GLY A 100 3.67 -3.33 8.98
C GLY A 100 2.25 -2.96 8.61
N ARG A 101 1.57 -3.87 7.93
CA ARG A 101 0.16 -3.73 7.60
C ARG A 101 -0.66 -4.26 8.78
N VAL A 102 -1.47 -3.39 9.37
CA VAL A 102 -2.38 -3.72 10.46
C VAL A 102 -3.73 -3.11 10.13
N ASP A 103 -4.80 -3.91 10.19
CA ASP A 103 -6.15 -3.52 9.78
C ASP A 103 -6.19 -2.88 8.38
N GLY A 104 -5.42 -3.46 7.45
CA GLY A 104 -5.33 -2.98 6.08
C GLY A 104 -4.46 -1.73 5.88
N GLN A 105 -3.99 -1.06 6.94
CA GLN A 105 -3.19 0.16 6.87
C GLN A 105 -1.71 -0.09 7.20
N THR A 106 -0.80 0.55 6.45
CA THR A 106 0.64 0.48 6.72
C THR A 106 1.03 1.51 7.78
N ARG A 107 1.47 1.05 8.95
CA ARG A 107 1.80 1.91 10.10
C ARG A 107 3.17 1.58 10.69
N PRO A 108 3.83 2.53 11.37
CA PRO A 108 5.06 2.24 12.09
C PRO A 108 4.78 1.29 13.27
N LEU A 109 5.61 0.27 13.42
CA LEU A 109 5.49 -0.75 14.47
C LEU A 109 6.23 -0.38 15.76
N GLY A 110 6.98 0.74 15.75
CA GLY A 110 7.82 1.14 16.89
C GLY A 110 8.98 0.16 17.12
N LEU A 111 9.65 -0.26 16.04
CA LEU A 111 10.84 -1.10 16.13
C LEU A 111 11.97 -0.36 16.84
N ALA A 112 12.55 -1.00 17.86
CA ALA A 112 13.67 -0.47 18.62
C ALA A 112 14.58 -1.59 19.14
N GLY A 113 15.80 -1.21 19.53
CA GLY A 113 16.71 -2.08 20.28
C GLY A 113 17.16 -3.34 19.55
N VAL A 114 17.33 -3.28 18.22
CA VAL A 114 17.85 -4.42 17.44
C VAL A 114 19.28 -4.71 17.86
N ARG A 115 19.52 -5.92 18.35
CA ARG A 115 20.83 -6.45 18.76
C ARG A 115 21.03 -7.83 18.16
N VAL A 116 22.28 -8.19 17.91
CA VAL A 116 22.68 -9.48 17.35
C VAL A 116 23.76 -10.07 18.23
N ALA A 117 23.57 -11.31 18.66
CA ALA A 117 24.60 -12.13 19.28
C ALA A 117 24.97 -13.23 18.27
N ASP A 118 26.24 -13.24 17.86
CA ASP A 118 26.81 -14.22 16.92
C ASP A 118 27.86 -15.04 17.65
N ASP A 119 27.41 -16.08 18.35
CA ASP A 119 28.30 -17.03 19.01
C ASP A 119 28.96 -17.99 18.00
N ALA A 120 28.53 -17.96 16.74
CA ALA A 120 28.93 -18.89 15.69
C ALA A 120 30.08 -18.38 14.82
N GLY A 121 30.52 -17.13 15.02
CA GLY A 121 31.65 -16.53 14.30
C GLY A 121 31.38 -16.38 12.80
N LEU A 122 30.14 -16.03 12.42
CA LEU A 122 29.79 -15.75 11.02
C LEU A 122 30.55 -14.55 10.46
N GLY A 123 31.18 -13.73 11.30
CA GLY A 123 32.03 -12.61 10.90
C GLY A 123 31.32 -11.27 11.15
N PRO A 124 31.70 -10.18 10.43
CA PRO A 124 31.19 -8.86 10.73
C PRO A 124 29.66 -8.79 10.54
N VAL A 125 28.97 -8.44 11.63
CA VAL A 125 27.54 -8.15 11.59
C VAL A 125 27.37 -6.66 11.26
N ALA A 126 26.78 -6.37 10.10
CA ALA A 126 26.41 -5.00 9.75
C ALA A 126 24.90 -4.80 9.99
N VAL A 127 24.57 -3.80 10.79
CA VAL A 127 23.19 -3.39 11.06
C VAL A 127 22.94 -2.04 10.40
N THR A 128 21.97 -1.96 9.49
CA THR A 128 21.59 -0.72 8.81
C THR A 128 20.12 -0.44 9.06
N ALA A 129 19.80 0.75 9.55
CA ALA A 129 18.42 1.16 9.82
C ALA A 129 17.91 2.11 8.74
N THR A 130 16.66 1.90 8.33
CA THR A 130 15.89 2.81 7.48
C THR A 130 14.54 3.09 8.13
N ALA A 131 13.76 4.02 7.57
CA ALA A 131 12.39 4.24 8.02
C ALA A 131 11.45 3.03 7.79
N ALA A 132 11.83 2.10 6.90
CA ALA A 132 11.02 0.95 6.54
C ALA A 132 11.39 -0.33 7.31
N ALA A 133 12.68 -0.56 7.55
CA ALA A 133 13.21 -1.77 8.17
C ALA A 133 14.61 -1.56 8.77
N VAL A 134 15.00 -2.46 9.67
CA VAL A 134 16.39 -2.69 10.08
C VAL A 134 16.91 -3.92 9.35
N THR A 135 17.99 -3.76 8.62
CA THR A 135 18.65 -4.84 7.88
C THR A 135 19.87 -5.31 8.65
N VAL A 136 19.87 -6.59 9.02
CA VAL A 136 21.00 -7.30 9.59
C VAL A 136 21.66 -8.11 8.48
N ARG A 137 22.94 -7.84 8.23
CA ARG A 137 23.77 -8.63 7.31
C ARG A 137 24.70 -9.51 8.14
N LEU A 138 24.61 -10.80 7.91
CA LEU A 138 25.40 -11.83 8.58
C LEU A 138 26.41 -12.41 7.59
N GLY A 139 27.69 -12.40 7.96
CA GLY A 139 28.79 -12.89 7.15
C GLY A 139 29.19 -12.02 5.96
N GLY A 140 30.09 -12.56 5.13
CA GLY A 140 30.69 -11.87 3.99
C GLY A 140 32.02 -12.50 3.56
N ALA A 141 32.80 -11.77 2.76
CA ALA A 141 34.16 -12.18 2.40
C ALA A 141 35.00 -12.25 3.69
N GLY A 142 35.29 -13.46 4.15
CA GLY A 142 35.95 -13.72 5.44
C GLY A 142 35.14 -14.55 6.44
N ALA A 143 33.87 -14.87 6.16
CA ALA A 143 33.19 -15.94 6.89
C ALA A 143 33.87 -17.27 6.52
N GLU A 144 34.46 -17.96 7.50
CA GLU A 144 35.14 -19.23 7.28
C GLU A 144 34.32 -20.41 7.82
N GLY A 145 34.43 -21.54 7.13
CA GLY A 145 33.84 -22.81 7.53
C GLY A 145 32.46 -23.10 6.94
N GLN A 146 32.22 -24.39 6.72
CA GLN A 146 30.94 -24.94 6.26
C GLN A 146 30.15 -25.48 7.45
N GLY A 147 28.84 -25.72 7.25
CA GLY A 147 28.00 -26.38 8.26
C GLY A 147 27.06 -25.44 9.02
N PRO A 148 26.53 -25.91 10.16
CA PRO A 148 25.50 -25.19 10.90
C PRO A 148 26.07 -24.00 11.67
N ARG A 149 25.39 -22.85 11.58
CA ARG A 149 25.76 -21.62 12.30
C ARG A 149 24.51 -21.01 12.91
N THR A 150 24.57 -20.60 14.18
CA THR A 150 23.40 -20.04 14.88
C THR A 150 23.64 -18.59 15.26
N VAL A 151 22.65 -17.74 15.01
CA VAL A 151 22.64 -16.33 15.43
C VAL A 151 21.38 -16.05 16.23
N VAL A 152 21.52 -15.22 17.25
CA VAL A 152 20.39 -14.75 18.05
C VAL A 152 20.16 -13.26 17.79
N LEU A 153 18.93 -12.91 17.39
CA LEU A 153 18.50 -11.53 17.24
C LEU A 153 17.55 -11.16 18.37
N HIS A 154 17.75 -9.99 18.96
CA HIS A 154 16.85 -9.41 19.94
C HIS A 154 16.33 -8.07 19.43
N TYR A 155 15.02 -7.84 19.54
CA TYR A 155 14.42 -6.55 19.23
C TYR A 155 13.09 -6.36 19.95
N ARG A 156 12.57 -5.13 19.90
CA ARG A 156 11.30 -4.74 20.53
C ARG A 156 10.43 -3.97 19.56
N TYR A 157 9.11 -4.18 19.67
CA TYR A 157 8.09 -3.35 19.04
C TYR A 157 7.21 -2.69 20.09
N ASP A 158 7.04 -1.38 19.97
CA ASP A 158 6.20 -0.60 20.89
C ASP A 158 4.74 -0.47 20.39
N ARG A 159 4.47 -0.82 19.12
CA ARG A 159 3.16 -0.62 18.47
C ARG A 159 2.70 -1.80 17.59
N LEU A 160 3.12 -3.01 17.96
CA LEU A 160 2.74 -4.23 17.22
C LEU A 160 1.32 -4.70 17.57
N LEU A 161 0.81 -4.40 18.76
CA LEU A 161 -0.56 -4.71 19.13
C LEU A 161 -1.57 -3.76 18.47
N PHE A 162 -2.78 -4.26 18.21
CA PHE A 162 -3.92 -3.48 17.73
C PHE A 162 -5.22 -3.95 18.37
N PRO A 163 -6.27 -3.11 18.39
CA PRO A 163 -7.54 -3.50 18.96
C PRO A 163 -8.38 -4.21 17.91
N LEU A 164 -8.99 -5.33 18.28
CA LEU A 164 -10.07 -5.94 17.52
C LEU A 164 -11.37 -5.13 17.67
N PRO A 165 -12.41 -5.36 16.84
CA PRO A 165 -13.71 -4.70 16.97
C PRO A 165 -14.38 -4.86 18.35
N ASP A 166 -14.06 -5.94 19.06
CA ASP A 166 -14.54 -6.22 20.42
C ASP A 166 -13.63 -5.65 21.53
N GLY A 167 -12.64 -4.83 21.17
CA GLY A 167 -11.68 -4.19 22.07
C GLY A 167 -10.54 -5.09 22.54
N ARG A 168 -10.48 -6.37 22.14
CA ARG A 168 -9.38 -7.26 22.54
C ARG A 168 -8.07 -6.88 21.85
N PRO A 169 -6.92 -6.93 22.55
CA PRO A 169 -5.63 -6.77 21.91
C PRO A 169 -5.32 -7.95 20.99
N ARG A 170 -4.82 -7.66 19.79
CA ARG A 170 -4.31 -8.67 18.85
C ARG A 170 -2.90 -8.33 18.43
N LEU A 171 -2.08 -9.36 18.39
CA LEU A 171 -0.75 -9.38 17.80
C LEU A 171 -0.87 -10.05 16.42
N GLU A 172 -0.33 -9.41 15.38
CA GLU A 172 -0.03 -10.08 14.11
C GLU A 172 1.43 -9.84 13.77
N HIS A 173 2.18 -10.93 13.55
CA HIS A 173 3.61 -10.83 13.27
C HIS A 173 4.01 -11.77 12.14
N ALA A 174 4.66 -11.20 11.12
CA ALA A 174 5.25 -11.95 10.02
C ALA A 174 6.68 -12.34 10.39
N LEU A 175 6.89 -13.64 10.61
CA LEU A 175 8.20 -14.27 10.75
C LEU A 175 8.74 -14.61 9.38
N TRP A 176 10.00 -14.27 9.15
CA TRP A 176 10.67 -14.47 7.87
C TRP A 176 9.84 -13.89 6.69
N PRO A 177 9.48 -12.59 6.72
CA PRO A 177 8.61 -12.01 5.71
C PRO A 177 9.22 -12.15 4.31
N ALA A 178 8.37 -12.10 3.30
CA ALA A 178 8.82 -12.13 1.91
C ALA A 178 9.87 -11.06 1.64
N GLY A 179 11.01 -11.51 1.10
CA GLY A 179 12.27 -10.79 1.12
C GLY A 179 13.40 -11.67 1.69
N GLY A 180 13.07 -12.67 2.51
CA GLY A 180 13.99 -13.74 2.90
C GLY A 180 14.46 -14.52 1.68
N ALA A 181 15.73 -14.36 1.29
CA ALA A 181 16.31 -15.00 0.11
C ALA A 181 16.56 -16.51 0.29
N LEU A 182 16.49 -17.02 1.53
CA LEU A 182 16.79 -18.41 1.85
C LEU A 182 15.50 -19.18 2.18
N PRO A 183 15.38 -20.45 1.74
CA PRO A 183 14.33 -21.34 2.22
C PRO A 183 14.51 -21.64 3.71
N VAL A 184 13.41 -21.98 4.39
CA VAL A 184 13.40 -22.33 5.82
C VAL A 184 12.84 -23.73 5.99
N GLU A 185 13.63 -24.66 6.53
CA GLU A 185 13.22 -26.06 6.69
C GLU A 185 12.19 -26.21 7.83
N ARG A 186 12.37 -25.47 8.93
CA ARG A 186 11.49 -25.52 10.11
C ARG A 186 11.38 -24.17 10.80
N VAL A 187 10.14 -23.77 11.10
CA VAL A 187 9.83 -22.61 11.93
C VAL A 187 9.05 -23.06 13.16
N ARG A 188 9.45 -22.57 14.33
CA ARG A 188 8.69 -22.66 15.58
C ARG A 188 8.60 -21.27 16.19
N ALA A 189 7.46 -20.94 16.76
CA ALA A 189 7.31 -19.72 17.53
C ALA A 189 6.48 -19.96 18.78
N GLU A 190 6.79 -19.21 19.83
CA GLU A 190 6.01 -19.16 21.06
C GLU A 190 5.69 -17.71 21.40
N VAL A 191 4.40 -17.39 21.52
CA VAL A 191 3.92 -16.12 22.05
C VAL A 191 3.60 -16.31 23.52
N ARG A 192 4.12 -15.43 24.38
CA ARG A 192 3.85 -15.38 25.83
C ARG A 192 3.21 -14.06 26.19
N ALA A 193 2.15 -14.10 26.99
CA ALA A 193 1.49 -12.91 27.52
C ALA A 193 1.00 -13.20 28.95
N ALA A 194 1.27 -12.28 29.88
CA ALA A 194 0.94 -12.46 31.29
C ALA A 194 -0.57 -12.68 31.52
N GLY A 195 -1.42 -11.95 30.78
CA GLY A 195 -2.87 -12.10 30.83
C GLY A 195 -3.45 -13.28 30.04
N GLY A 196 -2.62 -14.11 29.40
CA GLY A 196 -3.10 -15.24 28.59
C GLY A 196 -3.12 -14.99 27.08
N VAL A 197 -3.27 -16.07 26.31
CA VAL A 197 -3.56 -16.04 24.87
C VAL A 197 -4.90 -16.73 24.63
N ALA A 198 -5.94 -15.96 24.32
CA ALA A 198 -7.31 -16.44 24.16
C ALA A 198 -7.52 -17.20 22.85
N ALA A 199 -6.87 -16.76 21.77
CA ALA A 199 -6.94 -17.41 20.46
C ALA A 199 -5.61 -17.27 19.71
N ALA A 200 -5.35 -18.22 18.83
CA ALA A 200 -4.17 -18.24 17.99
C ALA A 200 -4.51 -18.74 16.58
N ASP A 201 -3.95 -18.10 15.56
CA ASP A 201 -4.07 -18.48 14.16
C ASP A 201 -2.73 -18.36 13.44
N CYS A 202 -2.56 -19.12 12.36
CA CYS A 202 -1.28 -19.25 11.66
C CYS A 202 -1.51 -19.43 10.17
N ARG A 203 -0.79 -18.64 9.37
CA ARG A 203 -0.74 -18.77 7.90
C ARG A 203 0.71 -18.86 7.44
N ALA A 204 0.99 -19.72 6.45
CA ALA A 204 2.33 -19.93 5.93
C ALA A 204 2.36 -19.88 4.40
N GLY A 205 3.35 -19.24 3.81
CA GLY A 205 3.51 -19.14 2.35
C GLY A 205 3.96 -17.75 1.90
N ALA A 206 3.74 -17.45 0.63
CA ALA A 206 4.00 -16.13 0.05
C ALA A 206 3.13 -15.04 0.72
N PRO A 207 3.45 -13.73 0.56
CA PRO A 207 2.61 -12.65 1.07
C PRO A 207 1.16 -12.78 0.60
N GLY A 208 0.22 -12.69 1.54
CA GLY A 208 -1.21 -12.84 1.26
C GLY A 208 -1.70 -14.29 1.17
N ALA A 209 -0.81 -15.29 1.26
CA ALA A 209 -1.20 -16.69 1.30
C ALA A 209 -2.10 -16.99 2.51
N GLN A 210 -3.06 -17.90 2.32
CA GLN A 210 -4.01 -18.34 3.34
C GLN A 210 -3.80 -19.79 3.76
N ARG A 211 -2.69 -20.43 3.37
CA ARG A 211 -2.40 -21.82 3.73
C ARG A 211 -2.23 -21.91 5.26
N PRO A 212 -3.07 -22.69 5.97
CA PRO A 212 -2.99 -22.78 7.42
C PRO A 212 -1.70 -23.47 7.87
N CYS A 213 -1.24 -23.12 9.07
CA CYS A 213 -0.19 -23.84 9.78
C CYS A 213 -0.62 -24.17 11.22
N ALA A 214 0.21 -24.91 11.95
CA ALA A 214 -0.16 -25.33 13.30
C ALA A 214 -0.14 -24.13 14.26
N ALA A 215 -1.24 -23.91 14.95
CA ALA A 215 -1.39 -22.95 16.05
C ALA A 215 -2.08 -23.64 17.22
N ARG A 216 -1.56 -23.46 18.44
CA ARG A 216 -2.11 -24.03 19.67
C ARG A 216 -2.07 -23.00 20.79
N PRO A 217 -3.18 -22.33 21.14
CA PRO A 217 -3.25 -21.50 22.33
C PRO A 217 -3.23 -22.37 23.60
N GLY A 218 -2.75 -21.83 24.72
CA GLY A 218 -2.64 -22.55 25.99
C GLY A 218 -2.24 -21.66 27.16
N GLY A 219 -3.23 -21.21 27.95
CA GLY A 219 -3.01 -20.38 29.13
C GLY A 219 -2.24 -19.10 28.79
N THR A 220 -1.05 -18.94 29.36
CA THR A 220 -0.14 -17.79 29.14
C THR A 220 0.68 -17.86 27.85
N ARG A 221 0.46 -18.89 27.02
CA ARG A 221 1.31 -19.20 25.87
C ARG A 221 0.48 -19.55 24.64
N ALA A 222 1.01 -19.31 23.46
CA ALA A 222 0.54 -19.91 22.22
C ALA A 222 1.73 -20.41 21.40
N ARG A 223 1.63 -21.62 20.85
CA ARG A 223 2.68 -22.26 20.07
C ARG A 223 2.31 -22.32 18.60
N PHE A 224 3.28 -22.05 17.74
CA PHE A 224 3.13 -22.02 16.30
C PHE A 224 4.22 -22.88 15.66
N SER A 225 3.90 -23.56 14.56
CA SER A 225 4.92 -24.21 13.75
C SER A 225 4.52 -24.34 12.29
N ALA A 226 5.50 -24.19 11.40
CA ALA A 226 5.39 -24.48 9.99
C ALA A 226 6.72 -25.00 9.43
N GLY A 227 6.70 -25.41 8.17
CA GLY A 227 7.87 -25.88 7.44
C GLY A 227 7.51 -27.07 6.56
N PRO A 228 8.21 -27.26 5.43
CA PRO A 228 9.21 -26.35 4.86
C PRO A 228 8.58 -25.08 4.24
N LEU A 229 9.32 -23.97 4.23
CA LEU A 229 9.01 -22.71 3.55
C LEU A 229 9.99 -22.48 2.42
N ARG A 230 9.49 -22.12 1.24
CA ARG A 230 10.35 -21.77 0.08
C ARG A 230 11.00 -20.41 0.29
N ALA A 231 12.02 -20.10 -0.50
CA ALA A 231 12.59 -18.75 -0.54
C ALA A 231 11.49 -17.72 -0.85
N GLY A 232 11.43 -16.64 -0.08
CA GLY A 232 10.38 -15.63 -0.15
C GLY A 232 9.04 -16.00 0.52
N GLU A 233 8.88 -17.22 1.04
CA GLU A 233 7.75 -17.57 1.91
C GLU A 233 8.06 -17.26 3.37
N GLY A 234 7.02 -17.00 4.15
CA GLY A 234 7.10 -16.73 5.58
C GLY A 234 5.96 -17.36 6.37
N LEU A 235 5.91 -17.04 7.67
CA LEU A 235 4.83 -17.39 8.58
C LEU A 235 4.21 -16.13 9.16
N LEU A 236 2.90 -15.97 9.02
CA LEU A 236 2.13 -14.93 9.69
C LEU A 236 1.37 -15.57 10.85
N LEU A 237 1.76 -15.23 12.08
CA LEU A 237 1.05 -15.65 13.28
C LEU A 237 0.13 -14.53 13.78
N GLY A 238 -1.02 -14.96 14.29
CA GLY A 238 -1.98 -14.13 15.01
C GLY A 238 -2.14 -14.66 16.43
N ALA A 239 -2.14 -13.77 17.42
CA ALA A 239 -2.47 -14.09 18.80
C ALA A 239 -3.41 -13.03 19.37
N THR A 240 -4.59 -13.45 19.82
CA THR A 240 -5.56 -12.57 20.48
C THR A 240 -5.43 -12.74 21.99
N LEU A 241 -5.28 -11.62 22.69
CA LEU A 241 -5.17 -11.57 24.14
C LEU A 241 -6.55 -11.29 24.75
N PRO A 242 -6.80 -11.69 26.01
CA PRO A 242 -7.99 -11.26 26.74
C PRO A 242 -8.06 -9.73 26.89
N PRO A 243 -9.26 -9.17 27.10
CA PRO A 243 -9.40 -7.76 27.48
C PRO A 243 -8.54 -7.42 28.70
N GLY A 244 -7.88 -6.25 28.68
CA GLY A 244 -7.03 -5.80 29.78
C GLY A 244 -5.68 -6.51 29.93
N ALA A 245 -5.39 -7.55 29.13
CA ALA A 245 -4.12 -8.28 29.22
C ALA A 245 -2.89 -7.42 28.85
N ALA A 246 -3.07 -6.43 27.97
CA ALA A 246 -2.07 -5.44 27.62
C ALA A 246 -2.76 -4.19 27.06
N PRO A 247 -2.25 -2.97 27.32
CA PRO A 247 -2.74 -1.78 26.67
C PRO A 247 -2.39 -1.83 25.18
N VAL A 248 -3.35 -1.45 24.35
CA VAL A 248 -3.11 -1.22 22.93
C VAL A 248 -2.80 0.26 22.77
N PRO A 249 -1.65 0.64 22.17
CA PRO A 249 -1.37 2.04 21.88
C PRO A 249 -2.53 2.60 21.06
N ALA A 250 -3.13 3.71 21.52
CA ALA A 250 -4.16 4.38 20.77
C ALA A 250 -3.62 4.61 19.36
N GLY A 251 -4.28 4.01 18.37
CA GLY A 251 -4.01 4.37 16.98
C GLY A 251 -4.15 5.88 16.94
N ARG A 252 -3.14 6.60 16.45
CA ARG A 252 -3.43 7.95 15.95
C ARG A 252 -4.49 7.69 14.90
N GLY A 253 -5.75 8.01 15.24
CA GLY A 253 -6.80 8.06 14.25
C GLY A 253 -6.17 8.83 13.11
N VAL A 254 -6.04 8.17 11.95
CA VAL A 254 -5.89 8.95 10.75
C VAL A 254 -7.18 9.74 10.77
N ASP A 255 -7.08 11.01 11.19
CA ASP A 255 -8.21 11.92 11.15
C ASP A 255 -8.84 11.68 9.78
N ALA A 256 -10.14 11.46 9.75
CA ALA A 256 -10.83 11.24 8.51
C ALA A 256 -11.29 12.60 7.95
N PRO A 257 -10.48 13.36 7.16
CA PRO A 257 -11.04 14.46 6.39
C PRO A 257 -11.12 14.16 4.88
N THR A 258 -10.59 13.05 4.36
CA THR A 258 -10.46 12.89 2.90
C THR A 258 -11.70 12.33 2.19
N VAL A 259 -12.48 11.44 2.81
CA VAL A 259 -13.66 10.87 2.13
C VAL A 259 -14.79 11.91 2.01
N LEU A 260 -14.96 12.78 3.02
CA LEU A 260 -15.96 13.85 2.97
C LEU A 260 -15.62 14.90 1.90
N TRP A 261 -14.33 15.18 1.67
CA TRP A 261 -13.89 16.04 0.57
C TRP A 261 -14.18 15.45 -0.82
N MET A 262 -14.00 14.13 -1.00
CA MET A 262 -14.30 13.49 -2.29
C MET A 262 -15.80 13.48 -2.61
N VAL A 263 -16.66 13.26 -1.62
CA VAL A 263 -18.12 13.38 -1.79
C VAL A 263 -18.51 14.83 -2.06
N GLY A 264 -17.93 15.80 -1.34
CA GLY A 264 -18.17 17.22 -1.55
C GLY A 264 -17.82 17.71 -2.96
N VAL A 265 -16.65 17.32 -3.48
CA VAL A 265 -16.24 17.65 -4.86
C VAL A 265 -17.15 16.98 -5.88
N GLY A 266 -17.55 15.72 -5.66
CA GLY A 266 -18.49 15.02 -6.54
C GLY A 266 -19.85 15.72 -6.62
N VAL A 267 -20.42 16.13 -5.49
CA VAL A 267 -21.70 16.86 -5.42
C VAL A 267 -21.59 18.24 -6.07
N ALA A 268 -20.49 18.98 -5.83
CA ALA A 268 -20.28 20.30 -6.43
C ALA A 268 -20.17 20.23 -7.95
N VAL A 269 -19.41 19.28 -8.49
CA VAL A 269 -19.28 19.07 -9.94
C VAL A 269 -20.64 18.68 -10.54
N PHE A 270 -21.37 17.77 -9.90
CA PHE A 270 -22.71 17.37 -10.36
C PHE A 270 -23.69 18.57 -10.37
N ALA A 271 -23.69 19.40 -9.32
CA ALA A 271 -24.53 20.59 -9.25
C ALA A 271 -24.18 21.64 -10.33
N ILE A 272 -22.89 21.85 -10.62
CA ILE A 272 -22.43 22.73 -11.70
C ILE A 272 -22.91 22.22 -13.06
N LEU A 273 -22.74 20.92 -13.33
CA LEU A 273 -23.21 20.29 -14.58
C LEU A 273 -24.74 20.39 -14.72
N LEU A 274 -25.48 20.20 -13.62
CA LEU A 274 -26.93 20.35 -13.61
C LEU A 274 -27.34 21.80 -13.91
N MET A 275 -26.66 22.80 -13.31
CA MET A 275 -26.93 24.21 -13.57
C MET A 275 -26.63 24.60 -15.02
N LEU A 276 -25.54 24.10 -15.61
CA LEU A 276 -25.22 24.31 -17.03
C LEU A 276 -26.30 23.70 -17.94
N ALA A 277 -26.75 22.48 -17.66
CA ALA A 277 -27.81 21.83 -18.42
C ALA A 277 -29.16 22.59 -18.33
N VAL A 278 -29.49 23.14 -17.17
CA VAL A 278 -30.70 23.98 -16.98
C VAL A 278 -30.56 25.31 -17.71
N ALA A 279 -29.39 25.94 -17.69
CA ALA A 279 -29.12 27.20 -18.39
C ALA A 279 -29.24 27.04 -19.92
N GLU A 280 -28.76 25.92 -20.49
CA GLU A 280 -28.93 25.63 -21.91
C GLU A 280 -30.41 25.44 -22.29
N ARG A 281 -31.21 24.73 -21.48
CA ARG A 281 -32.65 24.57 -21.72
C ARG A 281 -33.40 25.90 -21.74
N ARG A 282 -33.06 26.83 -20.84
CA ARG A 282 -33.68 28.17 -20.81
C ARG A 282 -33.31 29.02 -22.02
N SER A 283 -32.11 28.82 -22.56
CA SER A 283 -31.59 29.57 -23.71
C SER A 283 -32.22 29.14 -25.04
N GLY A 284 -32.84 27.95 -25.10
CA GLY A 284 -33.50 27.41 -26.30
C GLY A 284 -34.87 28.01 -26.64
N ALA A 285 -35.51 28.74 -25.72
CA ALA A 285 -36.89 29.22 -25.89
C ALA A 285 -37.04 30.53 -26.69
N ALA A 286 -35.94 31.23 -27.00
CA ALA A 286 -35.97 32.44 -27.80
C ALA A 286 -35.31 32.22 -29.16
N ARG A 287 -35.87 31.33 -29.99
CA ARG A 287 -35.60 31.38 -31.44
C ARG A 287 -36.57 32.37 -32.07
N PRO A 288 -36.11 33.56 -32.47
CA PRO A 288 -36.96 34.46 -33.26
C PRO A 288 -37.36 33.72 -34.53
N ARG A 289 -38.68 33.62 -34.76
CA ARG A 289 -39.27 33.22 -36.04
C ARG A 289 -38.85 34.26 -37.08
N THR A 290 -37.71 34.06 -37.74
CA THR A 290 -37.40 34.76 -38.99
C THR A 290 -38.29 34.18 -40.09
N ARG A 291 -39.51 34.73 -40.15
CA ARG A 291 -40.32 34.77 -41.38
C ARG A 291 -39.65 35.74 -42.36
N ARG A 292 -39.89 35.46 -43.65
CA ARG A 292 -39.59 36.23 -44.88
C ARG A 292 -38.27 35.84 -45.54
N ALA A 293 -38.32 35.17 -46.69
CA ALA A 293 -38.89 35.53 -48.00
C ALA A 293 -37.85 36.20 -48.89
N LEU A 294 -38.03 35.93 -50.20
CA LEU A 294 -37.44 36.54 -51.39
C LEU A 294 -36.34 35.66 -52.01
N ARG A 295 -36.67 35.08 -53.18
CA ARG A 295 -36.27 35.56 -54.52
C ARG A 295 -34.77 35.35 -54.69
N GLY A 296 -34.33 34.39 -55.49
CA GLY A 296 -34.57 34.38 -56.94
C GLY A 296 -33.40 35.12 -57.59
N PHE A 297 -32.43 34.36 -58.10
CA PHE A 297 -31.36 34.70 -59.05
C PHE A 297 -30.64 33.36 -59.27
N ALA A 298 -30.97 32.57 -60.30
CA ALA A 298 -30.66 32.77 -61.72
C ALA A 298 -29.14 32.88 -61.96
N ASP A 299 -28.65 31.89 -62.71
CA ASP A 299 -27.51 31.89 -63.64
C ASP A 299 -26.14 32.27 -63.07
N ASP A 300 -25.12 31.42 -63.24
CA ASP A 300 -24.42 31.22 -64.51
C ASP A 300 -23.00 30.64 -64.25
N GLU A 301 -22.52 29.87 -65.24
CA GLU A 301 -21.13 29.44 -65.51
C GLU A 301 -20.34 28.74 -64.37
N GLY A 302 -19.92 27.49 -64.51
CA GLY A 302 -19.09 27.00 -65.60
C GLY A 302 -17.62 27.06 -65.18
N PHE A 303 -17.00 25.92 -64.86
CA PHE A 303 -15.63 25.60 -65.32
C PHE A 303 -15.28 24.16 -64.96
N ASP A 304 -15.44 23.30 -65.96
CA ASP A 304 -14.62 22.12 -66.18
C ASP A 304 -13.14 22.54 -66.29
N ARG A 305 -12.26 21.86 -65.53
CA ARG A 305 -10.87 21.51 -65.87
C ARG A 305 -10.14 21.15 -64.57
N TYR A 306 -9.89 19.86 -64.37
CA TYR A 306 -8.61 19.26 -63.95
C TYR A 306 -8.83 17.79 -63.57
N ARG A 307 -8.92 16.90 -64.57
CA ARG A 307 -8.14 15.65 -64.72
C ARG A 307 -8.71 14.77 -65.82
#